data_AF-A0AAT9LNY0-F1
#
_entry.id   AF-A0AAT9LNY0-F1
#
_cell.length_a   1.000
_cell.length_b   1.000
_cell.length_c   1.000
_cell.angle_alpha   90.00
_cell.angle_beta   90.00
_cell.angle_gamma   90.00
#
_symmetry.space_group_name_H-M   'P 1'
#
loop_
_entity.id
_entity.type
_entity.pdbx_description
1 polymer ?
#
loop_
_entity_poly.entity_id
_entity_poly.type
_entity_poly.pdbx_seq_one_letter_code
_entity_poly.pdbx_strand_id
1 'polypeptide(L)'
;MVKVRPDSPRIAACVDVQRRLFQAGYPCPRPLTGATPFSGAVATAEAYVPSGALLPTADHAALAFAEAFARLIRLAPRLAEVSTLDSAPSWVAWNHDGDGLWPCPARHRPVDGATRRRDDA
;
A
#
# COMPACT_ATOMS: atom_id res chain seq x y z
N MET A 1 12.35 3.39 -5.76
CA MET A 1 11.59 4.21 -4.80
C MET A 1 11.70 3.56 -3.42
N VAL A 2 11.89 4.36 -2.36
CA VAL A 2 11.91 3.87 -0.97
C VAL A 2 10.67 4.39 -0.24
N LYS A 3 10.03 3.52 0.56
CA LYS A 3 8.84 3.80 1.36
C LYS A 3 9.13 3.47 2.82
N VAL A 4 9.08 4.48 3.70
CA VAL A 4 9.25 4.31 5.16
C VAL A 4 7.91 4.50 5.86
N ARG A 5 7.53 3.58 6.74
CA ARG A 5 6.23 3.52 7.44
C ARG A 5 6.43 2.98 8.87
N PRO A 6 5.55 3.29 9.85
CA PRO A 6 5.54 2.59 11.13
C PRO A 6 5.50 1.08 10.95
N ASP A 7 6.18 0.34 11.82
CA ASP A 7 6.23 -1.12 11.71
C ASP A 7 4.83 -1.74 11.87
N SER A 8 4.57 -2.75 11.04
CA SER A 8 3.34 -3.53 11.05
C SER A 8 3.60 -4.84 10.31
N PRO A 9 3.16 -6.00 10.85
CA PRO A 9 3.23 -7.29 10.16
C PRO A 9 2.61 -7.27 8.75
N ARG A 10 1.59 -6.41 8.55
CA ARG A 10 0.95 -6.17 7.26
C ARG A 10 1.93 -5.71 6.19
N ILE A 11 2.98 -4.97 6.52
CA ILE A 11 3.94 -4.46 5.52
C ILE A 11 4.69 -5.63 4.87
N ALA A 12 5.13 -6.62 5.66
CA ALA A 12 5.77 -7.81 5.13
C ALA A 12 4.84 -8.60 4.20
N ALA A 13 3.57 -8.79 4.61
CA ALA A 13 2.56 -9.46 3.80
C ALA A 13 2.27 -8.70 2.49
N CYS A 14 2.13 -7.36 2.54
CA CYS A 14 1.95 -6.53 1.35
C CYS A 14 3.11 -6.66 0.36
N VAL A 15 4.36 -6.69 0.84
CA VAL A 15 5.54 -6.87 -0.02
C VAL A 15 5.58 -8.28 -0.63
N ASP A 16 5.16 -9.31 0.11
CA ASP A 16 5.04 -10.67 -0.43
C ASP A 16 3.97 -10.75 -1.53
N VAL A 17 2.78 -10.21 -1.29
CA VAL A 17 1.71 -10.11 -2.30
C VAL A 17 2.20 -9.39 -3.56
N GLN A 18 2.88 -8.23 -3.40
CA GLN A 18 3.43 -7.48 -4.54
C GLN A 18 4.46 -8.30 -5.31
N ARG A 19 5.33 -9.05 -4.62
CA ARG A 19 6.34 -9.91 -5.25
C ARG A 19 5.71 -11.02 -6.07
N ARG A 20 4.70 -11.70 -5.52
CA ARG A 20 3.98 -12.78 -6.21
C ARG A 20 3.21 -12.24 -7.41
N LEU A 21 2.55 -11.09 -7.29
CA LEU A 21 1.89 -10.41 -8.42
C LEU A 21 2.88 -10.06 -9.53
N PHE A 22 4.06 -9.52 -9.18
CA PHE A 22 5.11 -9.22 -10.15
C PHE A 22 5.59 -10.49 -10.87
N GLN A 23 5.84 -11.57 -10.12
CA GLN A 23 6.25 -12.87 -10.66
C GLN A 23 5.17 -13.50 -11.56
N ALA A 24 3.90 -13.28 -11.25
CA ALA A 24 2.75 -13.69 -12.07
C ALA A 24 2.51 -12.75 -13.28
N GLY A 25 3.35 -11.75 -13.49
CA GLY A 25 3.30 -10.85 -14.64
C GLY A 25 2.27 -9.71 -14.51
N TYR A 26 1.78 -9.40 -13.30
CA TYR A 26 0.99 -8.18 -13.09
C TYR A 26 1.89 -6.93 -13.23
N PRO A 27 1.43 -5.84 -13.88
CA PRO A 27 2.25 -4.65 -14.14
C PRO A 27 2.41 -3.76 -12.89
N CYS A 28 2.94 -4.31 -11.80
CA CYS A 28 3.33 -3.56 -10.60
C CYS A 28 4.85 -3.33 -10.56
N PRO A 29 5.33 -2.33 -9.80
CA PRO A 29 6.76 -2.17 -9.55
C PRO A 29 7.36 -3.41 -8.89
N ARG A 30 8.54 -3.85 -9.36
CA ARG A 30 9.27 -4.98 -8.79
C ARG A 30 9.75 -4.66 -7.37
N PRO A 31 9.39 -5.43 -6.34
CA PRO A 31 10.00 -5.30 -5.02
C PRO A 31 11.51 -5.58 -5.10
N LEU A 32 12.32 -4.69 -4.52
CA LEU A 32 13.77 -4.81 -4.44
C LEU A 32 14.22 -5.35 -3.07
N THR A 33 13.42 -5.12 -2.03
CA THR A 33 13.68 -5.60 -0.67
C THR A 33 12.44 -6.28 -0.08
N GLY A 34 12.61 -6.93 1.07
CA GLY A 34 11.52 -7.20 2.00
C GLY A 34 11.13 -5.96 2.82
N ALA A 35 10.31 -6.17 3.85
CA ALA A 35 10.14 -5.23 4.95
C ALA A 35 11.43 -5.23 5.80
N THR A 36 12.18 -4.13 5.76
CA THR A 36 13.49 -4.03 6.41
C THR A 36 13.41 -3.03 7.57
N PRO A 37 13.88 -3.37 8.79
CA PRO A 37 13.95 -2.42 9.89
C PRO A 37 14.78 -1.18 9.50
N PHE A 38 14.28 0.01 9.82
CA PHE A 38 14.93 1.27 9.51
C PHE A 38 14.55 2.34 10.54
N SER A 39 15.48 2.68 11.44
CA SER A 39 15.34 3.78 12.41
C SER A 39 14.02 3.76 13.22
N GLY A 40 13.66 2.61 13.79
CA GLY A 40 12.40 2.45 14.55
C GLY A 40 11.13 2.35 13.68
N ALA A 41 11.30 2.28 12.37
CA ALA A 41 10.26 2.08 11.37
C ALA A 41 10.60 0.89 10.47
N VAL A 42 9.80 0.67 9.44
CA VAL A 42 10.10 -0.28 8.36
C VAL A 42 10.24 0.45 7.04
N ALA A 43 11.28 0.10 6.30
CA ALA A 43 11.53 0.53 4.95
C ALA A 43 11.31 -0.60 3.95
N THR A 44 10.69 -0.26 2.81
CA THR A 44 10.61 -1.13 1.63
C THR A 44 11.13 -0.38 0.41
N ALA A 45 11.76 -1.10 -0.51
CA ALA A 45 12.21 -0.55 -1.78
C ALA A 45 11.61 -1.33 -2.94
N GLU A 46 11.23 -0.61 -3.98
CA GLU A 46 10.72 -1.14 -5.25
C GLU A 46 11.37 -0.41 -6.44
N ALA A 47 11.38 -1.06 -7.59
CA ALA A 47 11.86 -0.46 -8.84
C ALA A 47 11.12 0.85 -9.10
N TYR A 48 11.87 1.90 -9.42
CA TYR A 48 11.25 3.16 -9.80
C TYR A 48 10.64 3.00 -11.20
N VAL A 49 9.34 3.28 -11.30
CA VAL A 49 8.63 3.37 -12.57
C VAL A 49 8.41 4.87 -12.82
N PRO A 50 8.99 5.45 -13.89
CA PRO A 50 8.71 6.82 -14.28
C PRO A 50 7.19 7.03 -14.42
N SER A 51 6.69 8.21 -14.02
CA SER A 51 5.26 8.45 -13.91
C SER A 51 4.50 8.01 -15.16
N GLY A 52 3.47 7.18 -14.98
CA GLY A 52 2.54 6.83 -16.04
C GLY A 52 1.69 8.03 -16.44
N ALA A 53 1.19 8.04 -17.68
CA ALA A 53 0.23 9.04 -18.11
C ALA A 53 -1.06 8.88 -17.28
N LEU A 54 -1.53 9.98 -16.68
CA LEU A 54 -2.84 9.99 -16.04
C LEU A 54 -3.88 9.71 -17.13
N LEU A 55 -4.70 8.68 -16.94
CA LEU A 55 -5.81 8.45 -17.86
C LEU A 55 -6.75 9.66 -17.79
N PRO A 56 -7.16 10.24 -18.93
CA PRO A 56 -8.14 11.31 -18.92
C PRO A 56 -9.44 10.81 -18.26
N THR A 57 -10.16 11.70 -17.58
CA THR A 57 -11.49 11.43 -17.03
C THR A 57 -12.49 11.24 -18.17
N ALA A 58 -12.48 10.06 -18.76
CA ALA A 58 -13.35 9.61 -19.84
C ALA A 58 -13.86 8.20 -19.52
N ASP A 59 -14.99 7.80 -20.10
CA ASP A 59 -15.63 6.50 -19.84
C ASP A 59 -14.69 5.30 -20.03
N HIS A 60 -13.67 5.44 -20.87
CA HIS A 60 -12.69 4.40 -21.16
C HIS A 60 -11.71 4.16 -20.00
N ALA A 61 -11.51 5.15 -19.13
CA ALA A 61 -10.65 5.01 -17.95
C ALA A 61 -11.27 4.04 -16.93
N ALA A 62 -12.59 4.08 -16.74
CA ALA A 62 -13.28 3.18 -15.82
C ALA A 62 -13.12 1.71 -16.23
N LEU A 63 -13.27 1.41 -17.52
CA LEU A 63 -13.05 0.06 -18.07
C LEU A 63 -11.60 -0.39 -17.86
N ALA A 64 -10.61 0.46 -18.16
CA ALA A 64 -9.21 0.12 -17.96
C ALA A 64 -8.88 -0.19 -16.48
N PHE A 65 -9.44 0.59 -15.54
CA PHE A 65 -9.29 0.32 -14.11
C PHE A 65 -9.99 -0.99 -13.69
N ALA A 66 -11.18 -1.26 -14.21
CA ALA A 66 -11.91 -2.50 -13.93
C ALA A 66 -11.15 -3.74 -14.44
N GLU A 67 -10.59 -3.68 -15.65
CA GLU A 67 -9.77 -4.75 -16.22
C GLU A 67 -8.48 -4.97 -15.41
N ALA A 68 -7.81 -3.89 -15.02
CA ALA A 68 -6.63 -3.97 -14.16
C ALA A 68 -6.98 -4.60 -12.80
N PHE A 69 -8.08 -4.20 -12.18
CA PHE A 69 -8.56 -4.77 -10.92
C PHE A 69 -8.94 -6.25 -11.07
N ALA A 70 -9.67 -6.63 -12.12
CA ALA A 70 -10.00 -8.02 -12.39
C ALA A 70 -8.76 -8.89 -12.63
N ARG A 71 -7.72 -8.34 -13.29
CA ARG A 71 -6.42 -9.02 -13.42
C ARG A 71 -5.72 -9.16 -12.06
N LEU A 72 -5.74 -8.12 -11.23
CA LEU A 72 -5.17 -8.16 -9.88
C LEU A 72 -5.83 -9.27 -9.05
N ILE A 73 -7.16 -9.35 -9.02
CA ILE A 73 -7.89 -10.38 -8.27
C ILE A 73 -7.57 -11.79 -8.77
N ARG A 74 -7.45 -11.99 -10.09
CA ARG A 74 -7.10 -13.30 -10.67
C ARG A 74 -5.68 -13.76 -10.35
N LEU A 75 -4.73 -12.84 -10.29
CA LEU A 75 -3.31 -13.15 -10.08
C LEU A 75 -2.88 -13.09 -8.61
N ALA A 76 -3.69 -12.48 -7.74
CA ALA A 76 -3.37 -12.35 -6.33
C ALA A 76 -3.29 -13.72 -5.65
N PRO A 77 -2.34 -13.92 -4.72
CA PRO A 77 -2.32 -15.12 -3.89
C PRO A 77 -3.59 -15.18 -3.04
N ARG A 78 -3.98 -16.39 -2.63
CA ARG A 78 -5.08 -16.54 -1.68
C ARG A 78 -4.66 -15.97 -0.32
N LEU A 79 -5.61 -15.45 0.44
CA LEU A 79 -5.33 -14.88 1.77
C LEU A 79 -4.65 -15.87 2.72
N ALA A 80 -5.00 -17.16 2.63
CA ALA A 80 -4.38 -18.21 3.44
C ALA A 80 -2.92 -18.52 3.07
N GLU A 81 -2.43 -18.04 1.91
CA GLU A 81 -1.08 -18.30 1.41
C GLU A 81 -0.09 -17.19 1.79
N VAL A 82 -0.56 -16.13 2.43
CA VAL A 82 0.25 -15.01 2.92
C VAL A 82 0.15 -14.94 4.45
N SER A 83 1.05 -14.21 5.09
CA SER A 83 0.93 -13.94 6.53
C SER A 83 -0.27 -13.01 6.80
N THR A 84 -0.28 -12.26 7.91
CA THR A 84 -1.42 -11.40 8.22
C THR A 84 -1.45 -10.12 7.38
N LEU A 85 -2.62 -9.82 6.81
CA LEU A 85 -2.94 -8.51 6.25
C LEU A 85 -3.66 -7.61 7.28
N ASP A 86 -3.79 -8.03 8.52
CA ASP A 86 -4.44 -7.21 9.56
C ASP A 86 -3.48 -6.15 10.14
N SER A 87 -3.99 -5.02 10.63
CA SER A 87 -5.40 -4.60 10.51
C SER A 87 -5.70 -3.98 9.14
N ALA A 88 -6.94 -4.08 8.69
CA ALA A 88 -7.40 -3.35 7.53
C ALA A 88 -7.22 -1.83 7.75
N PRO A 89 -6.68 -1.08 6.77
CA PRO A 89 -6.72 0.37 6.78
C PRO A 89 -8.17 0.85 6.84
N SER A 90 -8.41 1.98 7.50
CA SER A 90 -9.76 2.51 7.72
C SER A 90 -10.58 2.60 6.44
N TRP A 91 -10.00 3.06 5.32
CA TRP A 91 -10.71 3.23 4.04
C TRP A 91 -11.10 1.91 3.34
N VAL A 92 -10.67 0.75 3.84
CA VAL A 92 -11.13 -0.58 3.39
C VAL A 92 -11.70 -1.43 4.53
N ALA A 93 -11.88 -0.86 5.72
CA ALA A 93 -12.40 -1.55 6.90
C ALA A 93 -13.94 -1.58 6.90
N TRP A 94 -14.57 -1.96 5.78
CA TRP A 94 -16.04 -2.04 5.64
C TRP A 94 -16.67 -3.08 6.58
N ASN A 95 -15.88 -4.04 7.03
CA ASN A 95 -16.27 -5.16 7.88
C ASN A 95 -15.84 -4.95 9.34
N HIS A 96 -15.72 -3.70 9.81
CA HIS A 96 -15.41 -3.43 11.21
C HIS A 96 -16.52 -3.94 12.14
N ASP A 97 -16.14 -4.40 13.31
CA ASP A 97 -17.00 -4.96 14.35
C ASP A 97 -17.62 -3.89 15.27
N GLY A 98 -17.12 -2.66 15.22
CA GLY A 98 -17.65 -1.55 16.01
C GLY A 98 -19.03 -1.08 15.53
N ASP A 99 -19.89 -0.71 16.46
CA ASP A 99 -21.18 -0.09 16.16
C ASP A 99 -21.01 1.29 15.50
N GLY A 100 -21.84 1.59 14.51
CA GLY A 100 -21.98 2.93 13.94
C GLY A 100 -21.39 3.11 12.53
N LEU A 101 -20.99 4.35 12.21
CA LEU A 101 -20.49 4.74 10.90
C LEU A 101 -19.07 4.23 10.65
N TRP A 102 -18.68 4.28 9.37
CA TRP A 102 -17.36 3.88 8.89
C TRP A 102 -16.21 4.42 9.75
N PRO A 103 -15.13 3.63 9.99
CA PRO A 103 -14.11 4.00 10.96
C PRO A 103 -13.40 5.29 10.55
N CYS A 104 -13.18 6.17 11.53
CA CYS A 104 -12.41 7.39 11.30
C CYS A 104 -11.02 7.03 10.77
N PRO A 105 -10.50 7.72 9.74
CA PRO A 105 -9.15 7.48 9.26
C PRO A 105 -8.15 7.58 10.40
N ALA A 106 -7.32 6.55 10.55
CA ALA A 106 -6.25 6.56 11.55
C ALA A 106 -5.42 7.84 11.31
N ARG A 107 -5.38 8.73 12.32
CA ARG A 107 -4.60 9.98 12.21
C ARG A 107 -3.16 9.59 11.93
N HIS A 108 -2.56 10.13 10.88
CA HIS A 108 -1.11 10.08 10.70
C HIS A 108 -0.47 10.70 11.94
N ARG A 109 0.10 9.89 12.83
CA ARG A 109 0.99 10.40 13.88
C ARG A 109 2.23 10.93 13.17
N PRO A 110 2.67 12.17 13.41
CA PRO A 110 3.92 12.67 12.84
C PRO A 110 5.04 11.69 13.21
N VAL A 111 5.95 11.44 12.28
CA VAL A 111 7.23 10.80 12.61
C VAL A 111 7.98 11.80 13.49
N ASP A 112 8.31 11.42 14.72
CA ASP A 112 9.13 12.25 15.60
C ASP A 112 10.46 12.54 14.90
N GLY A 113 10.72 13.82 14.60
CA GLY A 113 11.88 14.27 13.83
C GLY A 113 11.61 15.39 12.82
N ALA A 114 10.36 15.64 12.45
CA ALA A 114 10.00 16.83 11.66
C ALA A 114 9.73 18.03 12.59
N THR A 115 10.78 18.55 13.23
CA THR A 115 10.72 19.85 13.91
C THR A 115 10.42 20.90 12.85
N ARG A 116 9.15 21.34 12.77
CA ARG A 116 8.79 22.57 12.05
C ARG A 116 9.46 23.71 12.82
N ARG A 117 10.64 24.14 12.40
CA ARG A 117 11.15 25.46 12.76
C ARG A 117 10.07 26.45 12.32
N ARG A 118 9.44 27.10 13.30
CA ARG A 118 8.79 28.39 13.05
C ARG A 118 9.94 29.35 12.90
N ASP A 119 10.13 29.85 11.68
CA ASP A 119 10.91 31.06 11.50
C ASP A 119 10.02 32.21 11.96
N ASP A 120 10.41 32.82 13.07
CA ASP A 120 9.94 34.13 13.50
C ASP A 120 10.61 35.20 12.61
N ALA A 121 9.79 35.98 11.91
CA ALA A 121 10.06 37.35 11.49
C ALA A 121 8.74 38.05 11.17
#